data_AF-A0A968ZCF0-F1
#
_entry.id   AF-A0A968ZCF0-F1
#
_cell.length_a   1.000
_cell.length_b   1.000
_cell.length_c   1.000
_cell.angle_alpha   90.00
_cell.angle_beta   90.00
_cell.angle_gamma   90.00
#
_symmetry.space_group_name_H-M   'P 1'
#
loop_
_entity.id
_entity.type
_entity.pdbx_description
1 polymer ?
#
loop_
_entity_poly.entity_id
_entity_poly.type
_entity_poly.pdbx_seq_one_letter_code
_entity_poly.pdbx_strand_id
1 'polypeptide(L)' 'MMKVPWFVPLPPWIGGDLQTLRNFMRPPGDILAAWPGEVMRFAMKDGTGDELVGTLHRPAEERGQAA' A
#
# COMPACT_ATOMS: atom_id res chain seq x y z
N MET A 1 21.27 -3.21 8.80
CA MET A 1 20.81 -4.15 7.76
C MET A 1 19.39 -4.60 8.12
N MET A 2 18.35 -3.99 7.55
CA MET A 2 16.96 -4.40 7.81
C MET A 2 16.70 -5.76 7.16
N LYS A 3 16.20 -6.71 7.94
CA LYS A 3 15.84 -8.06 7.46
C LYS A 3 14.42 -8.01 6.92
N VAL A 4 14.27 -7.73 5.62
CA VAL A 4 12.94 -7.75 4.97
C VAL A 4 12.54 -9.19 4.62
N PRO A 5 11.25 -9.55 4.76
CA PRO A 5 10.77 -10.87 4.36
C PRO A 5 10.86 -11.04 2.82
N TRP A 6 11.06 -12.28 2.39
CA TRP A 6 11.02 -12.62 0.96
C TRP A 6 9.59 -12.46 0.42
N PHE A 7 9.47 -11.87 -0.78
CA PHE A 7 8.20 -11.76 -1.48
C PHE A 7 7.67 -13.16 -1.83
N VAL A 8 6.41 -13.44 -1.47
CA VAL A 8 5.70 -14.67 -1.84
C VAL A 8 4.45 -14.28 -2.63
N PRO A 9 4.37 -14.59 -3.94
CA PRO A 9 3.19 -14.27 -4.72
C PRO A 9 2.00 -15.10 -4.23
N LEU A 10 0.85 -14.44 -4.05
CA LEU A 10 -0.41 -15.13 -3.80
C LEU A 10 -1.04 -15.58 -5.12
N PRO A 11 -1.89 -16.63 -5.12
CA PRO A 11 -2.63 -17.02 -6.32
C PRO A 11 -3.31 -15.81 -6.97
N PRO A 12 -3.33 -15.73 -8.32
CA PRO A 12 -3.98 -14.63 -9.00
C PRO A 12 -5.46 -14.58 -8.63
N TRP A 13 -5.97 -13.37 -8.51
CA TRP A 13 -7.38 -13.11 -8.31
C TRP A 13 -8.15 -13.54 -9.55
N ILE A 14 -8.99 -14.58 -9.44
CA ILE A 14 -9.88 -14.98 -10.53
C ILE A 14 -11.08 -14.02 -10.52
N GLY A 15 -10.99 -12.94 -11.29
CA GLY A 15 -12.03 -11.91 -11.39
C GLY A 15 -11.91 -10.78 -10.35
N GLY A 16 -12.52 -9.64 -10.66
CA GLY A 16 -12.45 -8.42 -9.81
C GLY A 16 -13.18 -8.55 -8.46
N ASP A 17 -14.24 -9.36 -8.41
CA ASP A 17 -15.08 -9.48 -7.21
C ASP A 17 -14.36 -10.15 -6.03
N LEU A 18 -13.44 -11.08 -6.31
CA LEU A 18 -12.68 -11.75 -5.25
C LEU A 18 -11.71 -10.79 -4.54
N GLN A 19 -11.11 -9.86 -5.27
CA GLN A 19 -10.22 -8.84 -4.69
C GLN A 19 -11.01 -7.94 -3.72
N THR A 20 -12.19 -7.50 -4.15
CA THR A 20 -13.12 -6.71 -3.34
C THR A 20 -13.53 -7.45 -2.07
N LEU A 21 -13.91 -8.73 -2.19
CA LEU A 21 -14.30 -9.55 -1.04
C LEU A 21 -13.18 -9.73 -0.02
N ARG A 22 -11.94 -10.02 -0.41
CA ARG A 22 -10.84 -10.11 0.59
C ARG A 22 -10.50 -8.78 1.20
N ASN A 23 -10.49 -7.69 0.42
CA ASN A 23 -10.24 -6.37 0.96
C ASN A 23 -11.28 -5.99 2.03
N PHE A 24 -12.54 -6.42 1.83
CA PHE A 24 -13.61 -6.24 2.80
C PHE A 24 -13.50 -7.17 4.03
N MET A 25 -13.20 -8.45 3.83
CA MET A 25 -13.17 -9.45 4.91
C MET A 25 -11.89 -9.40 5.75
N ARG A 26 -10.79 -8.86 5.20
CA ARG A 26 -9.53 -8.76 5.93
C ARG A 26 -9.59 -7.53 6.84
N PRO A 27 -9.36 -7.68 8.16
CA PRO A 27 -9.22 -6.53 9.05
C PRO A 27 -8.14 -5.57 8.52
N PRO A 28 -8.28 -4.25 8.73
CA PRO A 28 -7.22 -3.32 8.41
C PRO A 28 -5.92 -3.81 9.06
N GLY A 29 -4.85 -3.89 8.26
CA GLY A 29 -3.52 -4.22 8.76
C GLY A 29 -3.01 -3.18 9.76
N ASP A 30 -1.78 -3.41 10.24
CA ASP A 30 -1.07 -2.61 11.25
C ASP A 30 -1.45 -1.13 11.26
N ILE A 31 -1.79 -0.60 12.44
CA ILE A 31 -2.14 0.80 12.63
C ILE A 31 -0.88 1.65 12.44
N LEU A 32 -0.72 2.24 11.26
CA LEU A 32 0.42 3.10 10.92
C LEU A 32 0.29 4.56 11.43
N ALA A 33 -0.66 4.82 12.34
CA ALA A 33 -0.98 6.17 12.84
C ALA A 33 0.22 6.91 13.48
N ALA A 34 1.24 6.18 13.95
CA ALA A 34 2.42 6.77 14.57
C ALA A 34 3.44 7.36 13.56
N TRP A 35 3.30 7.06 12.26
CA TRP A 35 4.24 7.53 11.22
C TRP A 35 3.62 8.64 10.37
N PRO A 36 4.36 9.71 10.04
CA PRO A 36 3.88 10.74 9.12
C PRO A 36 3.56 10.16 7.74
N GLY A 37 2.33 10.37 7.27
CA GLY A 37 1.83 9.91 5.98
C GLY A 37 1.66 11.03 4.97
N GLU A 38 2.09 10.81 3.72
CA GLU A 38 1.82 11.67 2.57
C GLU A 38 0.82 10.97 1.64
N VAL A 39 -0.26 11.67 1.27
CA VAL A 39 -1.26 11.12 0.34
C VAL A 39 -0.73 11.25 -1.09
N MET A 40 -0.67 10.12 -1.78
CA MET A 40 -0.28 10.03 -3.18
C MET A 40 -1.47 9.60 -4.02
N ARG A 41 -1.54 10.14 -5.23
CA ARG A 41 -2.59 9.84 -6.21
C ARG A 41 -1.94 9.40 -7.52
N PHE A 42 -2.45 8.33 -8.11
CA PHE A 42 -1.97 7.79 -9.37
C PHE A 42 -3.15 7.60 -10.32
N ALA A 43 -3.09 8.21 -11.50
CA ALA A 43 -4.09 7.97 -12.53
C ALA A 43 -4.00 6.52 -13.04
N MET A 44 -5.14 5.84 -13.14
CA MET A 44 -5.22 4.50 -13.72
C MET A 44 -5.11 4.56 -15.25
N LYS A 45 -4.40 3.59 -15.83
CA LYS A 45 -4.11 3.53 -17.29
C LYS A 45 -5.11 2.67 -18.08
N ASP A 46 -6.31 2.50 -17.55
CA ASP A 46 -7.40 1.71 -18.15
C ASP A 46 -8.42 2.57 -18.90
N GLY A 47 -8.27 3.90 -18.87
CA GLY A 47 -9.13 4.84 -19.60
C GLY A 47 -10.48 5.11 -18.93
N THR A 48 -10.70 4.63 -17.70
CA THR A 48 -11.94 4.89 -16.93
C THR A 48 -11.93 6.29 -16.32
N GLY A 49 -10.75 6.88 -16.11
CA GLY A 49 -10.56 8.14 -15.40
C GLY A 49 -10.40 7.97 -13.89
N ASP A 50 -10.31 6.73 -13.40
CA ASP A 50 -10.15 6.45 -11.97
C ASP A 50 -8.75 6.83 -11.45
N GLU A 51 -8.68 7.17 -10.16
CA GLU A 51 -7.43 7.40 -9.43
C GLU A 51 -7.21 6.36 -8.35
N LEU A 52 -6.01 5.79 -8.29
CA LEU A 52 -5.52 5.03 -7.16
C LEU A 52 -4.94 5.98 -6.11
N VAL A 53 -5.54 5.98 -4.92
CA VAL A 53 -5.08 6.77 -3.77
C VAL A 53 -4.35 5.87 -2.78
N GLY A 54 -3.18 6.30 -2.31
CA GLY A 54 -2.41 5.60 -1.28
C GLY A 54 -1.75 6.58 -0.30
N THR A 55 -1.36 6.09 0.88
CA THR A 55 -0.65 6.89 1.89
C THR A 55 0.76 6.35 2.08
N LEU A 56 1.76 7.15 1.73
CA LEU A 56 3.18 6.84 1.94
C LEU A 56 3.60 7.28 3.35
N HIS A 57 3.89 6.31 4.22
CA HIS A 57 4.40 6.58 5.57
C HIS A 57 5.92 6.60 5.55
N ARG A 58 6.56 7.60 6.17
CA ARG A 58 8.02 7.67 6.31
C ARG A 58 8.47 7.25 7.72
N PRO A 59 9.61 6.53 7.87
CA PRO A 59 10.18 6.22 9.18
C PRO A 59 10.48 7.52 9.95
N ALA A 60 10.19 7.56 11.26
CA ALA A 60 10.48 8.74 12.08
C ALA A 60 11.99 9.06 12.18
N GLU A 61 12.86 8.08 11.92
CA GLU A 61 14.32 8.20 12.00
C GLU A 61 14.98 8.79 10.74
N GLU A 62 14.24 9.02 9.65
CA GLU A 62 14.78 9.49 8.36
C GLU A 62 15.11 11.01 8.33
N ARG A 63 15.19 11.68 9.49
CA ARG A 63 15.74 13.05 9.59
C ARG A 63 17.27 13.11 9.51
N GLY A 64 17.94 11.96 9.38
CA GLY A 64 19.39 11.84 9.60
C GLY A 64 20.27 11.55 8.39
N GLN A 65 19.77 11.49 7.16
CA GLN A 65 20.62 11.25 5.97
C GLN A 65 20.12 12.04 4.75
N ALA A 66 20.18 13.38 4.85
CA ALA A 66 20.39 14.23 3.69
C ALA A 66 21.88 14.60 3.69
N ALA A 67 22.64 13.96 2.81
CA ALA A 67 23.98 14.37 2.38
C ALA A 67 24.08 14.08 0.87
#